data_AF-A0A3C2ANV5-F1
#
_entry.id   AF-A0A3C2ANV5-F1
#
_cell.length_a   1.000
_cell.length_b   1.000
_cell.length_c   1.000
_cell.angle_alpha   90.00
_cell.angle_beta   90.00
_cell.angle_gamma   90.00
#
_symmetry.space_group_name_H-M   'P 1'
#
loop_
_entity.id
_entity.type
_entity.pdbx_description
1 polymer ?
#
loop_
_entity_poly.entity_id
_entity_poly.type
_entity_poly.pdbx_seq_one_letter_code
_entity_poly.pdbx_strand_id
1 'polypeptide(L)'
;MILGAIYWLEKHRIVNLILVCVYAAFLLLAHDIFVDLSVMIMNTLSLAIYERVVAGAIALLGMLLVGTVVRVVRNEQLELRFAGFFGATLFLLVAHFFVLTEMNIEFIHAIMYGVLGLLLFPLVGRFGGAVVLGLPLMLLDEWYQYVILFPHYVMHFELNDIVLDLLGASLLISGIGMLGAKSSLKHQPIYMRLEVWFLATASFATAALMYSCFLVPYSIDSCENTWLVLNKLPELREFWYVHPTIGSTFHILKPMEGFLLIVGLSIACLGMDF
;
A
#
# COMPACT_ATOMS: atom_id res chain seq x y z
N MET A 1 -16.12 -18.38 7.06
CA MET A 1 -15.01 -18.40 8.02
C MET A 1 -14.43 -16.99 8.22
N ILE A 2 -13.93 -16.32 7.16
CA ILE A 2 -13.30 -14.98 7.27
C ILE A 2 -14.21 -13.90 7.88
N LEU A 3 -15.47 -13.80 7.44
CA LEU A 3 -16.42 -12.82 8.00
C LEU A 3 -16.69 -13.05 9.49
N GLY A 4 -16.74 -14.33 9.92
CA GLY A 4 -16.93 -14.67 11.33
C GLY A 4 -15.77 -14.19 12.19
N ALA A 5 -14.53 -14.30 11.69
CA ALA A 5 -13.35 -13.78 12.36
C ALA A 5 -13.38 -12.23 12.43
N ILE A 6 -13.74 -11.56 11.33
CA ILE A 6 -13.90 -10.10 11.28
C ILE A 6 -14.91 -9.62 12.34
N TYR A 7 -16.12 -10.19 12.35
CA TYR A 7 -17.15 -9.81 13.32
C TYR A 7 -16.78 -10.17 14.76
N TRP A 8 -15.98 -11.22 14.97
CA TRP A 8 -15.44 -11.54 16.29
C TRP A 8 -14.43 -10.49 16.75
N LEU A 9 -13.50 -10.09 15.89
CA LEU A 9 -12.51 -9.04 16.17
C LEU A 9 -13.15 -7.68 16.45
N GLU A 10 -14.22 -7.37 15.72
CA GLU A 10 -15.00 -6.15 15.93
C GLU A 10 -15.59 -6.07 17.36
N LYS A 11 -16.05 -7.22 17.90
CA LYS A 11 -16.54 -7.31 19.28
C LYS A 11 -15.41 -7.28 20.33
N HIS A 12 -14.18 -7.62 19.94
CA HIS A 12 -13.02 -7.71 20.81
C HIS A 12 -11.94 -6.68 20.41
N ARG A 13 -12.32 -5.40 20.38
CA ARG A 13 -11.48 -4.31 19.84
C ARG A 13 -10.09 -4.21 20.48
N ILE A 14 -9.94 -4.52 21.77
CA ILE A 14 -8.62 -4.52 22.43
C ILE A 14 -7.73 -5.62 21.86
N VAL A 15 -8.27 -6.83 21.68
CA VAL A 15 -7.53 -7.94 21.05
C VAL A 15 -7.16 -7.58 19.63
N ASN A 16 -8.10 -7.00 18.87
CA ASN A 16 -7.83 -6.58 17.50
C ASN A 16 -6.76 -5.47 17.43
N LEU A 17 -6.77 -4.52 18.36
CA LEU A 17 -5.73 -3.48 18.44
C LEU A 17 -4.36 -4.09 18.73
N ILE A 18 -4.27 -5.03 19.66
CA ILE A 18 -3.02 -5.77 19.93
C ILE A 18 -2.55 -6.49 18.66
N LEU A 19 -3.45 -7.16 17.94
CA LEU A 19 -3.10 -7.84 16.69
C LEU A 19 -2.59 -6.87 15.62
N VAL A 20 -3.24 -5.71 15.45
CA VAL A 20 -2.76 -4.66 14.53
C VAL A 20 -1.37 -4.18 14.95
N CYS A 21 -1.14 -3.90 16.24
CA CYS A 21 0.17 -3.45 16.71
C CYS A 21 1.27 -4.52 16.52
N VAL A 22 0.97 -5.78 16.83
CA VAL A 22 1.91 -6.89 16.64
C VAL A 22 2.20 -7.10 15.15
N TYR A 23 1.16 -7.02 14.31
CA TYR A 23 1.32 -7.15 12.87
C TYR A 23 2.14 -5.99 12.28
N ALA A 24 1.84 -4.75 12.67
CA ALA A 24 2.61 -3.58 12.24
C ALA A 24 4.08 -3.66 12.68
N ALA A 25 4.34 -4.07 13.93
CA ALA A 25 5.71 -4.29 14.40
C ALA A 25 6.41 -5.40 13.60
N PHE A 26 5.69 -6.46 13.24
CA PHE A 26 6.22 -7.51 12.37
C PHE A 26 6.57 -6.98 10.97
N LEU A 27 5.70 -6.18 10.34
CA LEU A 27 6.00 -5.58 9.03
C LEU A 27 7.29 -4.76 9.08
N LEU A 28 7.42 -3.86 10.06
CA LEU A 28 8.55 -2.94 10.17
C LEU A 28 9.86 -3.62 10.58
N LEU A 29 9.80 -4.52 11.57
CA LEU A 29 11.00 -5.10 12.19
C LEU A 29 11.48 -6.37 11.51
N ALA A 30 10.59 -7.10 10.83
CA ALA A 30 10.98 -8.31 10.10
C ALA A 30 11.33 -8.04 8.63
N HIS A 31 11.19 -6.79 8.15
CA HIS A 31 11.48 -6.43 6.77
C HIS A 31 12.87 -6.93 6.32
N ASP A 32 13.91 -6.59 7.06
CA ASP A 32 15.30 -6.99 6.76
C ASP A 32 15.48 -8.52 6.71
N ILE A 33 14.82 -9.26 7.61
CA ILE A 33 14.83 -10.73 7.63
C ILE A 33 14.25 -11.30 6.34
N PHE A 34 13.16 -10.72 5.83
CA PHE A 34 12.54 -11.17 4.59
C PHE A 34 13.36 -10.75 3.35
N VAL A 35 13.99 -9.59 3.36
CA VAL A 35 14.93 -9.16 2.32
C VAL A 35 16.11 -10.12 2.25
N ASP A 36 16.75 -10.43 3.38
CA ASP A 36 17.86 -11.38 3.45
C ASP A 36 17.47 -12.78 2.95
N LEU A 37 16.29 -13.25 3.37
CA LEU A 37 15.75 -14.52 2.91
C LEU A 37 15.51 -14.52 1.39
N SER A 38 14.90 -13.45 0.88
CA SER A 38 14.63 -13.22 -0.55
C SER A 38 15.93 -13.22 -1.35
N VAL A 39 16.94 -12.46 -0.91
CA VAL A 39 18.25 -12.38 -1.55
C VAL A 39 18.97 -13.73 -1.53
N MET A 40 18.90 -14.47 -0.43
CA MET A 40 19.49 -15.82 -0.34
C MET A 40 18.85 -16.81 -1.32
N ILE A 41 17.53 -16.79 -1.46
CA ILE A 41 16.80 -17.61 -2.44
C ILE A 41 17.14 -17.17 -3.86
N MET A 42 17.14 -15.86 -4.12
CA MET A 42 17.49 -15.28 -5.43
C MET A 42 18.90 -15.68 -5.86
N ASN A 43 19.88 -15.59 -4.98
CA ASN A 43 21.26 -15.99 -5.25
C ASN A 43 21.40 -17.50 -5.51
N THR A 44 20.51 -18.32 -4.94
CA THR A 44 20.47 -19.77 -5.18
C THR A 44 19.84 -20.11 -6.53
N LEU A 45 18.78 -19.42 -6.93
CA LEU A 45 18.01 -19.71 -8.16
C LEU A 45 18.51 -18.96 -9.40
N SER A 46 19.30 -17.90 -9.24
CA SER A 46 19.47 -16.78 -10.19
C SER A 46 18.25 -15.86 -10.26
N LEU A 47 18.49 -14.55 -10.48
CA LEU A 47 17.46 -13.53 -10.60
C LEU A 47 16.38 -13.90 -11.63
N ALA A 48 16.76 -14.35 -12.82
CA ALA A 48 15.80 -14.66 -13.89
C ALA A 48 14.83 -15.81 -13.54
N ILE A 49 15.29 -16.82 -12.79
CA ILE A 49 14.42 -17.91 -12.33
C ILE A 49 13.58 -17.43 -11.15
N TYR A 50 14.19 -16.70 -10.21
CA TYR A 50 13.51 -16.13 -9.05
C TYR A 50 12.30 -15.29 -9.46
N GLU A 51 12.51 -14.33 -10.36
CA GLU A 51 11.47 -13.45 -10.91
C GLU A 51 10.29 -14.24 -11.52
N ARG A 52 10.57 -15.32 -12.26
CA ARG A 52 9.52 -16.17 -12.85
C ARG A 52 8.74 -16.95 -11.79
N VAL A 53 9.41 -17.44 -10.76
CA VAL A 53 8.77 -18.16 -9.64
C VAL A 53 7.84 -17.22 -8.89
N VAL A 54 8.31 -16.02 -8.56
CA VAL A 54 7.51 -15.00 -7.87
C VAL A 54 6.32 -14.57 -8.72
N ALA A 55 6.53 -14.26 -10.01
CA ALA A 55 5.45 -13.94 -10.93
C ALA A 55 4.41 -15.07 -11.04
N GLY A 56 4.87 -16.34 -11.05
CA GLY A 56 3.98 -17.51 -11.02
C GLY A 56 3.14 -17.59 -9.75
N ALA A 57 3.72 -17.29 -8.59
CA ALA A 57 3.00 -17.23 -7.32
C ALA A 57 1.96 -16.10 -7.29
N ILE A 58 2.32 -14.91 -7.77
CA ILE A 58 1.42 -13.76 -7.91
C ILE A 58 0.26 -14.11 -8.86
N ALA A 59 0.54 -14.72 -10.00
CA ALA A 59 -0.49 -15.14 -10.96
C ALA A 59 -1.44 -16.17 -10.34
N LEU A 60 -0.93 -17.13 -9.56
CA LEU A 60 -1.75 -18.10 -8.84
C LEU A 60 -2.68 -17.43 -7.82
N LEU A 61 -2.15 -16.50 -7.03
CA LEU A 61 -2.95 -15.71 -6.08
C LEU A 61 -4.02 -14.88 -6.81
N GLY A 62 -3.67 -14.24 -7.92
CA GLY A 62 -4.61 -13.52 -8.78
C GLY A 62 -5.74 -14.42 -9.30
N MET A 63 -5.42 -15.63 -9.76
CA MET A 63 -6.43 -16.62 -10.19
C MET A 63 -7.36 -17.04 -9.05
N LEU A 64 -6.84 -17.26 -7.84
CA LEU A 64 -7.65 -17.60 -6.66
C LEU A 64 -8.60 -16.46 -6.27
N LEU A 65 -8.14 -15.21 -6.37
CA LEU A 65 -8.96 -14.02 -6.13
C LEU A 65 -10.08 -13.89 -7.17
N VAL A 66 -9.76 -14.04 -8.46
CA VAL A 66 -10.77 -14.03 -9.54
C VAL A 66 -11.77 -15.17 -9.38
N GLY A 67 -11.32 -16.37 -9.02
CA GLY A 67 -12.20 -17.50 -8.74
C GLY A 67 -13.19 -17.21 -7.59
N THR A 68 -12.73 -16.49 -6.57
CA THR A 68 -13.58 -16.03 -5.45
C THR A 68 -14.64 -15.04 -5.94
N VAL A 69 -14.25 -14.08 -6.79
CA VAL A 69 -15.20 -13.12 -7.41
C VAL A 69 -16.25 -13.85 -8.24
N VAL A 70 -15.85 -14.76 -9.12
CA VAL A 70 -16.79 -15.55 -9.95
C VAL A 70 -17.79 -16.31 -9.08
N ARG A 71 -17.33 -16.87 -7.95
CA ARG A 71 -18.20 -17.55 -7.00
C ARG A 71 -19.21 -16.58 -6.34
N VAL A 72 -18.78 -15.39 -5.94
CA VAL A 72 -19.68 -14.36 -5.36
C VAL A 72 -20.73 -13.93 -6.38
N VAL A 73 -20.31 -13.64 -7.61
CA VAL A 73 -21.21 -13.25 -8.71
C VAL A 73 -22.27 -14.32 -8.95
N ARG A 74 -21.87 -15.60 -8.97
CA ARG A 74 -22.79 -16.74 -9.19
C ARG A 74 -23.82 -16.93 -8.08
N ASN A 75 -23.55 -16.47 -6.86
CA ASN A 75 -24.45 -16.63 -5.73
C ASN A 75 -25.42 -15.43 -5.53
N GLU A 76 -25.49 -14.51 -6.50
CA GLU A 76 -26.34 -13.30 -6.47
C GLU A 76 -26.12 -12.38 -5.25
N GLN A 77 -25.00 -12.52 -4.54
CA GLN A 77 -24.63 -11.69 -3.39
C GLN A 77 -23.76 -10.48 -3.78
N LEU A 78 -23.74 -10.13 -5.05
CA LEU A 78 -22.83 -9.14 -5.60
C LEU A 78 -23.29 -7.71 -5.31
N GLU A 79 -22.62 -7.03 -4.39
CA GLU A 79 -22.70 -5.58 -4.30
C GLU A 79 -21.84 -4.94 -5.40
N LEU A 80 -22.49 -4.40 -6.44
CA LEU A 80 -21.82 -3.83 -7.63
C LEU A 80 -20.78 -2.75 -7.29
N ARG A 81 -21.02 -1.97 -6.23
CA ARG A 81 -20.05 -0.96 -5.76
C ARG A 81 -18.69 -1.61 -5.43
N PHE A 82 -18.69 -2.64 -4.58
CA PHE A 82 -17.46 -3.31 -4.19
C PHE A 82 -16.84 -4.09 -5.34
N ALA A 83 -17.65 -4.66 -6.23
CA ALA A 83 -17.15 -5.29 -7.45
C ALA A 83 -16.44 -4.27 -8.38
N GLY A 84 -16.99 -3.07 -8.51
CA GLY A 84 -16.38 -1.97 -9.27
C GLY A 84 -15.04 -1.53 -8.67
N PHE A 85 -14.99 -1.31 -7.35
CA PHE A 85 -13.75 -0.98 -6.64
C PHE A 85 -12.71 -2.10 -6.76
N PHE A 86 -13.12 -3.35 -6.57
CA PHE A 86 -12.23 -4.50 -6.70
C PHE A 86 -11.65 -4.61 -8.11
N GLY A 87 -12.49 -4.51 -9.15
CA GLY A 87 -12.07 -4.57 -10.54
C GLY A 87 -11.13 -3.42 -10.92
N ALA A 88 -11.45 -2.18 -10.50
CA ALA A 88 -10.61 -1.02 -10.73
C ALA A 88 -9.26 -1.16 -10.02
N THR A 89 -9.25 -1.61 -8.76
CA THR A 89 -8.02 -1.81 -7.98
C THR A 89 -7.16 -2.92 -8.58
N LEU A 90 -7.77 -4.02 -9.03
CA LEU A 90 -7.06 -5.11 -9.71
C LEU A 90 -6.42 -4.63 -11.01
N PHE A 91 -7.15 -3.83 -11.79
CA PHE A 91 -6.61 -3.21 -13.00
C PHE A 91 -5.41 -2.31 -12.70
N LEU A 92 -5.51 -1.47 -11.67
CA LEU A 92 -4.43 -0.58 -11.24
C LEU A 92 -3.22 -1.36 -10.71
N LEU A 93 -3.43 -2.48 -10.00
CA LEU A 93 -2.33 -3.36 -9.57
C LEU A 93 -1.61 -3.99 -10.76
N VAL A 94 -2.34 -4.42 -11.79
CA VAL A 94 -1.73 -4.93 -13.03
C VAL A 94 -0.94 -3.82 -13.72
N ALA A 95 -1.48 -2.61 -13.82
CA ALA A 95 -0.76 -1.48 -14.38
C ALA A 95 0.50 -1.13 -13.55
N HIS A 96 0.39 -1.16 -12.22
CA HIS A 96 1.49 -0.94 -11.30
C HIS A 96 2.61 -1.98 -11.52
N PHE A 97 2.27 -3.26 -11.60
CA PHE A 97 3.21 -4.36 -11.85
C PHE A 97 4.07 -4.15 -13.11
N PHE A 98 3.50 -3.59 -14.18
CA PHE A 98 4.22 -3.37 -15.44
C PHE A 98 4.95 -2.02 -15.54
N VAL A 99 4.61 -1.05 -14.69
CA VAL A 99 5.09 0.33 -14.85
C VAL A 99 5.94 0.79 -13.67
N LEU A 100 5.57 0.43 -12.44
CA LEU A 100 6.12 1.01 -11.21
C LEU A 100 6.96 0.03 -10.39
N THR A 101 6.77 -1.28 -10.56
CA THR A 101 7.49 -2.30 -9.80
C THR A 101 8.94 -2.43 -10.27
N GLU A 102 9.89 -2.33 -9.33
CA GLU A 102 11.32 -2.50 -9.60
C GLU A 102 11.68 -4.00 -9.68
N MET A 103 11.17 -4.81 -8.75
CA MET A 103 11.31 -6.27 -8.71
C MET A 103 9.98 -6.95 -8.40
N ASN A 104 9.70 -8.12 -9.01
CA ASN A 104 8.41 -8.78 -8.77
C ASN A 104 8.17 -9.16 -7.30
N ILE A 105 9.23 -9.29 -6.49
CA ILE A 105 9.10 -9.59 -5.06
C ILE A 105 8.44 -8.47 -4.27
N GLU A 106 8.58 -7.21 -4.69
CA GLU A 106 7.94 -6.06 -4.04
C GLU A 106 6.42 -6.21 -4.00
N PHE A 107 5.83 -6.96 -4.93
CA PHE A 107 4.39 -7.26 -4.92
C PHE A 107 3.88 -7.97 -3.65
N ILE A 108 4.78 -8.49 -2.80
CA ILE A 108 4.44 -8.97 -1.46
C ILE A 108 3.84 -7.85 -0.58
N HIS A 109 4.25 -6.60 -0.80
CA HIS A 109 3.73 -5.41 -0.12
C HIS A 109 2.21 -5.30 -0.25
N ALA A 110 1.68 -5.46 -1.47
CA ALA A 110 0.23 -5.45 -1.70
C ALA A 110 -0.52 -6.49 -0.85
N ILE A 111 0.08 -7.67 -0.63
CA ILE A 111 -0.52 -8.73 0.20
C ILE A 111 -0.43 -8.36 1.68
N MET A 112 0.74 -7.91 2.13
CA MET A 112 1.02 -7.52 3.52
C MET A 112 0.08 -6.39 3.97
N TYR A 113 0.00 -5.33 3.17
CA TYR A 113 -0.88 -4.20 3.46
C TYR A 113 -2.35 -4.48 3.17
N GLY A 114 -2.63 -5.42 2.26
CA GLY A 114 -3.93 -6.10 2.17
C GLY A 114 -4.40 -6.64 3.52
N VAL A 115 -3.56 -7.46 4.16
CA VAL A 115 -3.85 -8.08 5.46
C VAL A 115 -3.95 -7.03 6.56
N LEU A 116 -3.09 -6.00 6.55
CA LEU A 116 -3.21 -4.87 7.48
C LEU A 116 -4.58 -4.20 7.37
N GLY A 117 -5.04 -3.91 6.15
CA GLY A 117 -6.38 -3.37 5.90
C GLY A 117 -7.48 -4.23 6.53
N LEU A 118 -7.41 -5.56 6.33
CA LEU A 118 -8.36 -6.50 6.93
C LEU A 118 -8.39 -6.46 8.46
N LEU A 119 -7.24 -6.25 9.12
CA LEU A 119 -7.15 -6.14 10.58
C LEU A 119 -7.65 -4.78 11.08
N LEU A 120 -7.40 -3.71 10.32
CA LEU A 120 -7.88 -2.36 10.63
C LEU A 120 -9.40 -2.25 10.46
N PHE A 121 -10.00 -2.95 9.50
CA PHE A 121 -11.44 -2.87 9.23
C PHE A 121 -12.31 -3.11 10.47
N PRO A 122 -12.16 -4.17 11.27
CA PRO A 122 -12.94 -4.35 12.50
C PRO A 122 -12.64 -3.30 13.60
N LEU A 123 -11.54 -2.55 13.55
CA LEU A 123 -11.32 -1.41 14.45
C LEU A 123 -12.06 -0.15 13.99
N VAL A 124 -12.04 0.11 12.68
CA VAL A 124 -12.55 1.36 12.10
C VAL A 124 -14.04 1.25 11.79
N GLY A 125 -14.51 0.08 11.37
CA GLY A 125 -15.90 -0.17 10.95
C GLY A 125 -16.28 0.47 9.62
N ARG A 126 -15.31 0.91 8.81
CA ARG A 126 -15.47 1.51 7.47
C ARG A 126 -14.45 0.95 6.50
N PHE A 127 -14.84 0.74 5.25
CA PHE A 127 -14.00 0.16 4.22
C PHE A 127 -12.91 1.14 3.81
N GLY A 128 -13.30 2.32 3.32
CA GLY A 128 -12.36 3.35 2.91
C GLY A 128 -11.52 3.85 4.07
N GLY A 129 -12.16 4.04 5.23
CA GLY A 129 -11.46 4.42 6.46
C GLY A 129 -10.36 3.43 6.88
N ALA A 130 -10.55 2.12 6.71
CA ALA A 130 -9.53 1.12 7.05
C ALA A 130 -8.28 1.24 6.16
N VAL A 131 -8.47 1.52 4.86
CA VAL A 131 -7.36 1.74 3.92
C VAL A 131 -6.61 3.03 4.28
N VAL A 132 -7.33 4.15 4.42
CA VAL A 132 -6.72 5.47 4.69
C VAL A 132 -6.00 5.51 6.03
N LEU A 133 -6.55 4.88 7.07
CA LEU A 133 -5.91 4.80 8.39
C LEU A 133 -4.74 3.80 8.43
N GLY A 134 -4.53 3.00 7.39
CA GLY A 134 -3.32 2.21 7.20
C GLY A 134 -2.13 3.01 6.66
N LEU A 135 -2.38 4.15 6.01
CA LEU A 135 -1.36 4.99 5.37
C LEU A 135 -0.20 5.41 6.31
N PRO A 136 -0.41 5.75 7.60
CA PRO A 136 0.70 6.00 8.52
C PRO A 136 1.70 4.84 8.62
N LEU A 137 1.23 3.60 8.57
CA LEU A 137 2.08 2.42 8.68
C LEU A 137 2.84 2.16 7.37
N MET A 138 2.18 2.35 6.23
CA MET A 138 2.81 2.30 4.89
C MET A 138 3.93 3.34 4.78
N LEU A 139 3.65 4.59 5.16
CA LEU A 139 4.65 5.66 5.17
C LEU A 139 5.80 5.40 6.15
N LEU A 140 5.50 4.80 7.30
CA LEU A 140 6.51 4.50 8.32
C LEU A 140 7.44 3.38 7.87
N ASP A 141 6.93 2.38 7.15
CA ASP A 141 7.73 1.30 6.59
C ASP A 141 8.73 1.84 5.58
N GLU A 142 8.25 2.59 4.58
CA GLU A 142 9.16 3.18 3.59
C GLU A 142 10.11 4.21 4.20
N TRP A 143 9.67 4.95 5.22
CA TRP A 143 10.58 5.85 5.94
C TRP A 143 11.65 5.10 6.71
N TYR A 144 11.29 4.00 7.36
CA TYR A 144 12.22 3.18 8.11
C TYR A 144 13.24 2.52 7.18
N GLN A 145 12.80 2.01 6.03
CA GLN A 145 13.69 1.47 5.00
C GLN A 145 14.63 2.55 4.44
N TYR A 146 14.08 3.69 4.05
CA TYR A 146 14.82 4.79 3.41
C TYR A 146 15.84 5.47 4.32
N VAL A 147 15.51 5.64 5.60
CA VAL A 147 16.32 6.41 6.56
C VAL A 147 17.18 5.50 7.44
N ILE A 148 16.68 4.31 7.81
CA ILE A 148 17.33 3.46 8.83
C ILE A 148 17.95 2.21 8.23
N LEU A 149 17.20 1.38 7.51
CA LEU A 149 17.70 0.08 7.05
C LEU A 149 18.69 0.20 5.90
N PHE A 150 18.35 0.99 4.87
CA PHE A 150 19.08 1.03 3.61
C PHE A 150 19.47 2.45 3.15
N PRO A 151 20.01 3.32 4.02
CA PRO A 151 20.20 4.75 3.74
C PRO A 151 21.14 5.07 2.56
N HIS A 152 21.99 4.12 2.18
CA HIS A 152 22.97 4.24 1.09
C HIS A 152 22.62 3.42 -0.15
N TYR A 153 21.67 2.50 -0.06
CA TYR A 153 21.21 1.69 -1.18
C TYR A 153 19.97 2.33 -1.81
N VAL A 154 19.00 2.72 -0.97
CA VAL A 154 17.77 3.36 -1.43
C VAL A 154 18.02 4.84 -1.68
N MET A 155 17.97 5.22 -2.96
CA MET A 155 18.30 6.57 -3.44
C MET A 155 17.08 7.49 -3.54
N HIS A 156 15.87 6.97 -3.35
CA HIS A 156 14.66 7.75 -3.37
C HIS A 156 13.63 7.13 -2.43
N PHE A 157 12.74 7.95 -1.88
CA PHE A 157 11.65 7.49 -1.04
C PHE A 157 10.66 6.74 -1.94
N GLU A 158 10.45 5.45 -1.67
CA GLU A 158 9.70 4.51 -2.52
C GLU A 158 8.18 4.79 -2.50
N LEU A 159 7.79 5.88 -3.17
CA LEU A 159 6.37 6.24 -3.34
C LEU A 159 5.62 5.22 -4.20
N ASN A 160 6.35 4.44 -5.01
CA ASN A 160 5.81 3.32 -5.76
C ASN A 160 5.22 2.27 -4.78
N ASP A 161 5.98 1.89 -3.75
CA ASP A 161 5.55 0.88 -2.78
C ASP A 161 4.38 1.35 -1.93
N ILE A 162 4.32 2.63 -1.53
CA ILE A 162 3.14 3.16 -0.83
C ILE A 162 1.87 3.11 -1.71
N VAL A 163 2.01 3.32 -3.02
CA VAL A 163 0.89 3.16 -3.96
C VAL A 163 0.48 1.68 -4.05
N LEU A 164 1.45 0.78 -4.13
CA LEU A 164 1.22 -0.67 -4.14
C LEU A 164 0.50 -1.14 -2.87
N ASP A 165 0.91 -0.62 -1.70
CA ASP A 165 0.30 -0.89 -0.40
C ASP A 165 -1.16 -0.47 -0.34
N LEU A 166 -1.45 0.76 -0.78
CA LEU A 166 -2.80 1.30 -0.84
C LEU A 166 -3.68 0.46 -1.76
N LEU A 167 -3.17 0.05 -2.92
CA LEU A 167 -3.89 -0.80 -3.85
C LEU A 167 -4.12 -2.20 -3.26
N GLY A 168 -3.13 -2.79 -2.60
CA GLY A 168 -3.26 -4.07 -1.90
C GLY A 168 -4.31 -4.05 -0.80
N ALA A 169 -4.25 -3.04 0.08
CA ALA A 169 -5.26 -2.78 1.11
C ALA A 169 -6.66 -2.63 0.49
N SER A 170 -6.79 -1.82 -0.56
CA SER A 170 -8.05 -1.60 -1.26
C SER A 170 -8.63 -2.86 -1.89
N LEU A 171 -7.78 -3.72 -2.45
CA LEU A 171 -8.20 -4.96 -3.09
C LEU A 171 -8.81 -5.92 -2.07
N LEU A 172 -8.16 -6.14 -0.93
CA LEU A 172 -8.70 -7.04 0.09
C LEU A 172 -9.92 -6.45 0.82
N ILE A 173 -9.92 -5.14 1.09
CA ILE A 173 -11.07 -4.44 1.70
C ILE A 173 -12.30 -4.48 0.80
N SER A 174 -12.16 -4.16 -0.49
CA SER A 174 -13.26 -4.30 -1.44
C SER A 174 -13.69 -5.75 -1.60
N GLY A 175 -12.74 -6.70 -1.57
CA GLY A 175 -13.00 -8.13 -1.59
C GLY A 175 -13.87 -8.61 -0.42
N ILE A 176 -13.61 -8.18 0.83
CA ILE A 176 -14.49 -8.54 1.95
C ILE A 176 -15.86 -7.85 1.87
N GLY A 177 -15.93 -6.66 1.30
CA GLY A 177 -17.19 -5.99 0.97
C GLY A 177 -18.03 -6.83 -0.01
N MET A 178 -17.41 -7.36 -1.07
CA MET A 178 -18.05 -8.29 -2.00
C MET A 178 -18.52 -9.59 -1.33
N LEU A 179 -17.80 -10.07 -0.31
CA LEU A 179 -18.20 -11.24 0.47
C LEU A 179 -19.37 -10.96 1.43
N GLY A 180 -19.86 -9.71 1.52
CA GLY A 180 -20.99 -9.32 2.37
C GLY A 180 -20.59 -8.87 3.77
N ALA A 181 -19.33 -8.45 3.98
CA ALA A 181 -18.99 -7.65 5.15
C ALA A 181 -19.84 -6.37 5.16
N LYS A 182 -20.25 -5.92 6.35
CA LYS A 182 -21.04 -4.68 6.49
C LYS A 182 -20.28 -3.68 7.36
N SER A 183 -20.42 -2.41 7.00
CA SER A 183 -20.02 -1.31 7.88
C SER A 183 -20.84 -1.35 9.16
N SER A 184 -20.16 -1.19 10.30
CA SER A 184 -20.81 -1.18 11.61
C SER A 184 -21.07 0.22 12.16
N LEU A 185 -20.44 1.23 11.56
CA LEU A 185 -20.69 2.61 11.92
C LEU A 185 -21.92 3.14 11.19
N LYS A 186 -22.71 3.94 11.90
CA LYS A 186 -23.78 4.72 11.29
C LYS A 186 -23.19 5.65 10.22
N HIS A 187 -23.97 5.88 9.17
CA HIS A 187 -23.62 6.86 8.16
C HIS A 187 -23.38 8.22 8.82
N GLN A 188 -22.18 8.77 8.63
CA GLN A 188 -21.82 10.10 9.08
C GLN A 188 -21.49 10.98 7.87
N PRO A 189 -21.80 12.29 7.92
CA PRO A 189 -21.34 13.23 6.92
C PRO A 189 -19.81 13.19 6.76
N ILE A 190 -19.31 13.37 5.52
CA ILE A 190 -17.86 13.32 5.18
C ILE A 190 -17.01 14.16 6.15
N TYR A 191 -17.44 15.39 6.42
CA TYR A 191 -16.69 16.33 7.27
C TYR A 191 -16.62 15.94 8.75
N MET A 192 -17.36 14.92 9.20
CA MET A 192 -17.29 14.40 10.58
C MET A 192 -16.40 13.15 10.69
N ARG A 193 -15.84 12.67 9.57
CA ARG A 193 -15.09 11.43 9.51
C ARG A 193 -13.62 11.67 9.87
N LEU A 194 -13.08 10.87 10.78
CA LEU A 194 -11.69 10.99 11.26
C LEU A 194 -10.70 10.82 10.11
N GLU A 195 -10.93 9.84 9.25
CA GLU A 195 -10.11 9.51 8.09
C GLU A 195 -9.99 10.66 7.08
N VAL A 196 -11.04 11.49 6.96
CA VAL A 196 -11.03 12.69 6.10
C VAL A 196 -10.17 13.79 6.71
N TRP A 197 -10.35 14.07 8.00
CA TRP A 197 -9.53 15.05 8.72
C TRP A 197 -8.07 14.63 8.77
N PHE A 198 -7.81 13.33 8.98
CA PHE A 198 -6.47 12.77 8.93
C PHE A 198 -5.83 13.03 7.56
N LEU A 199 -6.47 12.66 6.45
CA LEU A 199 -5.94 12.86 5.11
C LEU A 199 -5.71 14.35 4.78
N ALA A 200 -6.67 15.22 5.13
CA ALA A 200 -6.54 16.66 4.94
C ALA A 200 -5.38 17.25 5.75
N THR A 201 -5.25 16.86 7.02
CA THR A 201 -4.17 17.33 7.91
C THR A 201 -2.82 16.81 7.44
N ALA A 202 -2.71 15.54 7.04
CA ALA A 202 -1.49 14.96 6.49
C ALA A 202 -1.07 15.69 5.21
N SER A 203 -2.01 15.96 4.30
CA SER A 203 -1.73 16.67 3.05
C SER A 203 -1.25 18.11 3.31
N PHE A 204 -1.91 18.82 4.23
CA PHE A 204 -1.51 20.17 4.65
C PHE A 204 -0.15 20.16 5.35
N ALA A 205 0.11 19.21 6.24
CA ALA A 205 1.39 19.06 6.93
C ALA A 205 2.53 18.80 5.94
N THR A 206 2.35 17.90 4.96
CA THR A 206 3.33 17.66 3.90
C THR A 206 3.62 18.94 3.11
N ALA A 207 2.60 19.68 2.70
CA ALA A 207 2.78 20.95 1.99
C ALA A 207 3.51 22.01 2.85
N ALA A 208 3.19 22.09 4.14
CA ALA A 208 3.86 23.01 5.07
C ALA A 208 5.34 22.64 5.31
N LEU A 209 5.64 21.33 5.44
CA LEU A 209 7.01 20.84 5.56
C LEU A 209 7.83 21.13 4.29
N MET A 210 7.20 21.03 3.12
CA MET A 210 7.84 21.40 1.85
C MET A 210 8.07 22.90 1.73
N TYR A 211 7.07 23.71 2.06
CA TYR A 211 7.17 25.16 2.02
C TYR A 211 8.26 25.70 2.98
N SER A 212 8.45 25.04 4.13
CA SER A 212 9.45 25.41 5.14
C SER A 212 10.86 24.82 4.88
N CYS A 213 11.08 24.17 3.73
CA CYS A 213 12.29 23.41 3.38
C CYS A 213 12.64 22.22 4.31
N PHE A 214 11.81 21.85 5.30
CA PHE A 214 12.09 20.70 6.17
C PHE A 214 12.07 19.38 5.38
N LEU A 215 11.19 19.31 4.38
CA LEU A 215 11.05 18.20 3.45
C LEU A 215 11.30 18.73 2.03
N VAL A 216 12.32 18.27 1.31
CA VAL A 216 12.57 18.73 -0.07
C VAL A 216 12.40 17.58 -1.07
N PRO A 217 11.79 17.84 -2.25
CA PRO A 217 11.62 16.82 -3.27
C PRO A 217 12.96 16.26 -3.77
N TYR A 218 13.93 17.13 -4.08
CA TYR A 218 15.21 16.74 -4.65
C TYR A 218 16.39 17.29 -3.86
N SER A 219 17.54 16.61 -3.96
CA SER A 219 18.77 17.02 -3.28
C SER A 219 19.23 18.43 -3.66
N ILE A 220 19.01 18.86 -4.90
CA ILE A 220 19.35 20.21 -5.38
C ILE A 220 18.52 21.33 -4.71
N ASP A 221 17.34 20.99 -4.17
CA ASP A 221 16.44 21.93 -3.51
C ASP A 221 16.75 22.08 -2.00
N SER A 222 17.79 21.42 -1.50
CA SER A 222 18.10 21.39 -0.06
C SER A 222 18.48 22.78 0.47
N CYS A 223 17.88 23.15 1.60
CA CYS A 223 18.12 24.38 2.36
C CYS A 223 18.87 24.05 3.68
N GLU A 224 19.29 25.06 4.45
CA GLU A 224 19.96 24.85 5.75
C GLU A 224 19.11 24.05 6.76
N ASN A 225 17.78 24.17 6.67
CA ASN A 225 16.83 23.49 7.57
C ASN A 225 16.33 22.15 7.02
N THR A 226 16.89 21.65 5.92
CA THR A 226 16.41 20.41 5.29
C THR A 226 16.73 19.20 6.16
N TRP A 227 15.67 18.49 6.54
CA TRP A 227 15.76 17.28 7.35
C TRP A 227 15.62 16.01 6.50
N LEU A 228 14.73 16.03 5.51
CA LEU A 228 14.48 14.89 4.63
C LEU A 228 14.49 15.31 3.16
N VAL A 229 15.32 14.63 2.37
CA VAL A 229 15.32 14.71 0.90
C VAL A 229 14.59 13.49 0.36
N LEU A 230 13.54 13.67 -0.43
CA LEU A 230 12.75 12.54 -0.94
C LEU A 230 13.39 11.83 -2.12
N ASN A 231 14.18 12.53 -2.94
CA ASN A 231 14.87 11.92 -4.06
C ASN A 231 16.33 12.41 -4.12
N LYS A 232 17.27 11.51 -3.89
CA LYS A 232 18.72 11.78 -3.93
C LYS A 232 19.27 11.66 -5.35
N LEU A 233 18.53 11.09 -6.29
CA LEU A 233 18.97 10.95 -7.69
C LEU A 233 19.01 12.34 -8.34
N PRO A 234 20.09 12.69 -9.07
CA PRO A 234 20.14 13.92 -9.85
C PRO A 234 19.05 13.87 -10.93
N GLU A 235 18.15 14.86 -10.92
CA GLU A 235 16.92 14.98 -11.74
C GLU A 235 16.63 13.79 -12.67
N LEU A 236 15.68 12.93 -12.27
CA LEU A 236 15.05 11.96 -13.17
C LEU A 236 14.26 12.71 -14.26
N ARG A 237 14.96 13.05 -15.35
CA ARG A 237 14.36 13.72 -16.51
C ARG A 237 13.58 12.76 -17.39
N GLU A 238 13.97 11.49 -17.37
CA GLU A 238 13.33 10.43 -18.16
C GLU A 238 12.19 9.79 -17.40
N PHE A 239 11.18 9.32 -18.14
CA PHE A 239 10.07 8.57 -17.55
C PHE A 239 10.52 7.20 -17.06
N TRP A 240 11.38 6.52 -17.82
CA TRP A 240 11.91 5.21 -17.46
C TRP A 240 13.25 5.34 -16.73
N TYR A 241 13.37 4.61 -15.64
CA TYR A 241 14.61 4.37 -14.91
C TYR A 241 15.03 2.92 -15.12
N VAL A 242 16.34 2.70 -15.24
CA VAL A 242 16.92 1.35 -15.33
C VAL A 242 17.74 1.12 -14.09
N HIS A 243 17.36 0.14 -13.26
CA HIS A 243 18.10 -0.14 -12.04
C HIS A 243 19.53 -0.60 -12.35
N PRO A 244 20.57 0.03 -11.80
CA PRO A 244 21.96 -0.19 -12.21
C PRO A 244 22.45 -1.62 -11.96
N THR A 245 21.90 -2.31 -10.96
CA THR A 245 22.36 -3.64 -10.55
C THR A 245 21.56 -4.79 -11.17
N ILE A 246 20.24 -4.61 -11.33
CA ILE A 246 19.34 -5.69 -11.79
C ILE A 246 18.90 -5.49 -13.24
N GLY A 247 19.03 -4.28 -13.78
CA GLY A 247 18.66 -3.95 -15.16
C GLY A 247 17.15 -3.95 -15.44
N SER A 248 16.30 -3.96 -14.40
CA SER A 248 14.86 -3.78 -14.57
C SER A 248 14.55 -2.35 -14.99
N THR A 249 13.51 -2.19 -15.80
CA THR A 249 13.06 -0.90 -16.31
C THR A 249 11.69 -0.58 -15.73
N PHE A 250 11.57 0.52 -15.02
CA PHE A 250 10.35 0.96 -14.36
C PHE A 250 10.30 2.48 -14.24
N HIS A 251 9.16 3.04 -13.86
CA HIS A 251 8.99 4.46 -13.62
C HIS A 251 9.06 4.73 -12.12
N ILE A 252 10.00 5.57 -11.70
CA ILE A 252 10.05 6.10 -10.34
C ILE A 252 9.10 7.30 -10.26
N LEU A 253 8.07 7.19 -9.41
CA LEU A 253 7.16 8.32 -9.18
C LEU A 253 7.94 9.51 -8.62
N LYS A 254 7.82 10.67 -9.27
CA LYS A 254 8.36 11.91 -8.70
C LYS A 254 7.60 12.25 -7.41
N PRO A 255 8.22 12.94 -6.45
CA PRO A 255 7.57 13.27 -5.18
C PRO A 255 6.15 13.86 -5.33
N MET A 256 5.97 14.84 -6.22
CA MET A 256 4.66 15.45 -6.45
C MET A 256 3.66 14.49 -7.11
N GLU A 257 4.11 13.67 -8.05
CA GLU A 257 3.27 12.66 -8.72
C GLU A 257 2.80 11.62 -7.71
N GLY A 258 3.72 11.11 -6.88
CA GLY A 258 3.41 10.15 -5.81
C GLY A 258 2.44 10.71 -4.77
N PHE A 259 2.65 11.93 -4.25
CA PHE A 259 1.71 12.51 -3.29
C PHE A 259 0.32 12.72 -3.87
N LEU A 260 0.21 13.23 -5.11
CA LEU A 260 -1.08 13.40 -5.78
C LEU A 260 -1.77 12.06 -6.00
N LEU A 261 -1.03 11.02 -6.39
CA LEU A 261 -1.57 9.68 -6.60
C LEU A 261 -2.04 9.03 -5.29
N ILE A 262 -1.23 9.10 -4.22
CA ILE A 262 -1.57 8.59 -2.88
C ILE A 262 -2.83 9.27 -2.34
N VAL A 263 -2.91 10.60 -2.42
CA VAL A 263 -4.10 11.36 -1.97
C VAL A 263 -5.31 11.03 -2.85
N GLY A 264 -5.14 10.98 -4.16
CA GLY A 264 -6.21 10.65 -5.11
C GLY A 264 -6.79 9.25 -4.89
N LEU A 265 -5.92 8.25 -4.71
CA LEU A 265 -6.31 6.88 -4.37
C LEU A 265 -6.99 6.83 -3.01
N SER A 266 -6.46 7.52 -2.00
CA SER A 266 -7.07 7.60 -0.67
C SER A 266 -8.50 8.17 -0.73
N ILE A 267 -8.70 9.25 -1.49
CA ILE A 267 -10.04 9.84 -1.72
C ILE A 267 -10.95 8.84 -2.44
N ALA A 268 -10.46 8.17 -3.48
CA ALA A 268 -11.24 7.14 -4.17
C ALA A 268 -11.67 6.02 -3.21
N CYS A 269 -10.78 5.56 -2.33
CA CYS A 269 -11.06 4.54 -1.33
C CYS A 269 -12.15 4.96 -0.35
N LEU A 270 -12.17 6.23 0.08
CA LEU A 270 -13.27 6.78 0.91
C LEU A 270 -14.64 6.67 0.21
N GLY A 271 -14.66 6.62 -1.12
CA GLY A 271 -15.84 6.35 -1.93
C GLY A 271 -16.50 4.99 -1.66
N MET A 272 -15.76 4.00 -1.11
CA MET A 272 -16.33 2.71 -0.71
C MET A 272 -17.37 2.82 0.42
N ASP A 273 -17.34 3.92 1.19
CA ASP A 273 -18.21 4.14 2.35
C ASP A 273 -19.50 4.93 2.01
N PHE A 274 -19.81 5.13 0.72
CA PHE A 274 -21.02 5.79 0.19
C PHE A 274 -21.81 4.83 -0.68
#